data_AF-A0AAE9LBB0-F1
#
_entry.id   AF-A0AAE9LBB0-F1
#
_cell.length_a   1.000
_cell.length_b   1.000
_cell.length_c   1.000
_cell.angle_alpha   90.00
_cell.angle_beta   90.00
_cell.angle_gamma   90.00
#
_symmetry.space_group_name_H-M   'P 1'
#
loop_
_entity.id
_entity.type
_entity.pdbx_description
1 polymer ?
#
loop_
_entity_poly.entity_id
_entity_poly.type
_entity_poly.pdbx_seq_one_letter_code
_entity_poly.pdbx_strand_id
1 'polypeptide(L)'
;MSSAHQTHDHAAHGSLKSYLIGFVLAVILTVVPFALAMGGYFTPATTAVIVLAIAAVQILVHLIYFLHLDPKSEGGWNMLALVFTGIILAIVLIGSIWIMYHLDTNMMPMYMTPDNVRNLP
;
A
#
# COMPACT_ATOMS: atom_id res chain seq x y z
N MET A 1 -28.59 25.17 -49.82
CA MET A 1 -27.87 25.82 -48.69
C MET A 1 -27.18 24.71 -47.92
N SER A 2 -25.86 24.79 -47.82
CA SER A 2 -24.96 23.68 -47.49
C SER A 2 -25.12 23.18 -46.05
N SER A 3 -25.12 21.86 -45.90
CA SER A 3 -24.98 21.16 -44.62
C SER A 3 -23.56 21.27 -44.06
N ALA A 4 -23.50 21.21 -42.72
CA ALA A 4 -22.42 20.70 -41.88
C ALA A 4 -21.04 21.37 -41.91
N HIS A 5 -20.66 21.95 -40.76
CA HIS A 5 -19.31 21.74 -40.24
C HIS A 5 -19.43 21.28 -38.78
N GLN A 6 -19.17 19.99 -38.58
CA GLN A 6 -19.01 19.36 -37.29
C GLN A 6 -17.63 19.72 -36.74
N THR A 7 -17.58 20.34 -35.56
CA THR A 7 -16.37 20.40 -34.73
C THR A 7 -16.40 19.20 -33.78
N HIS A 8 -15.87 18.08 -34.28
CA HIS A 8 -15.32 17.01 -33.45
C HIS A 8 -14.04 17.54 -32.78
N ASP A 9 -13.91 17.55 -31.44
CA ASP A 9 -12.58 17.49 -30.77
C ASP A 9 -12.56 17.42 -29.21
N HIS A 10 -13.58 16.89 -28.51
CA HIS A 10 -13.54 16.81 -27.04
C HIS A 10 -14.03 15.48 -26.44
N ALA A 11 -13.48 14.34 -26.89
CA ALA A 11 -13.84 13.03 -26.32
C ALA A 11 -12.66 12.10 -25.95
N ALA A 12 -11.40 12.49 -26.17
CA ALA A 12 -10.24 11.60 -25.95
C ALA A 12 -9.31 12.00 -24.78
N HIS A 13 -9.60 13.08 -24.05
CA HIS A 13 -8.64 13.68 -23.10
C HIS A 13 -8.79 13.29 -21.62
N GLY A 14 -9.74 12.42 -21.27
CA GLY A 14 -9.94 11.99 -19.87
C GLY A 14 -8.83 11.06 -19.37
N SER A 15 -8.44 10.05 -20.16
CA SER A 15 -7.52 9.01 -19.69
C SER A 15 -6.07 9.51 -19.58
N LEU A 16 -5.56 10.23 -20.58
CA LEU A 16 -4.19 10.75 -20.58
C LEU A 16 -3.95 11.77 -19.47
N LYS A 17 -4.88 12.71 -19.25
CA LYS A 17 -4.77 13.67 -18.13
C LYS A 17 -4.84 12.96 -16.77
N SER A 18 -5.74 11.99 -16.61
CA SER A 18 -5.88 11.21 -15.37
C SER A 18 -4.62 10.39 -15.07
N TYR A 19 -4.06 9.71 -16.07
CA TYR A 19 -2.79 8.99 -15.95
C TYR A 19 -1.64 9.92 -15.58
N LEU A 20 -1.53 11.09 -16.22
CA LEU A 20 -0.46 12.06 -15.94
C LEU A 20 -0.56 12.59 -14.51
N ILE A 21 -1.79 12.89 -14.04
CA ILE A 21 -2.03 13.34 -12.66
C ILE A 21 -1.70 12.23 -11.65
N GLY A 22 -2.12 11.00 -11.92
CA GLY A 22 -1.80 9.84 -11.07
C GLY A 22 -0.30 9.58 -11.01
N PHE A 23 0.39 9.71 -12.14
CA PHE A 23 1.84 9.59 -12.23
C PHE A 23 2.56 10.65 -11.38
N VAL A 24 2.19 11.93 -11.52
CA VAL A 24 2.79 13.01 -10.72
C VAL A 24 2.52 12.81 -9.23
N LEU A 25 1.29 12.45 -8.84
CA LEU A 25 0.96 12.11 -7.45
C LEU A 25 1.82 10.96 -6.94
N ALA A 26 1.93 9.87 -7.70
CA ALA A 26 2.70 8.70 -7.31
C ALA A 26 4.19 9.01 -7.14
N VAL A 27 4.76 9.87 -7.99
CA VAL A 27 6.15 10.33 -7.87
C VAL A 27 6.32 11.16 -6.60
N ILE A 28 5.45 12.14 -6.34
CA ILE A 28 5.52 12.98 -5.13
C ILE A 28 5.41 12.12 -3.87
N LEU A 29 4.43 11.22 -3.82
CA LEU A 29 4.22 10.31 -2.69
C LEU A 29 5.36 9.29 -2.53
N THR A 30 6.25 9.12 -3.50
CA THR A 30 7.44 8.27 -3.37
C THR A 30 8.65 9.07 -2.91
N VAL A 31 8.84 10.26 -3.49
CA VAL A 31 9.99 11.13 -3.18
C VAL A 31 9.91 11.64 -1.75
N VAL A 32 8.72 12.03 -1.26
CA VAL A 32 8.55 12.57 0.09
C VAL A 32 8.95 11.56 1.19
N PRO A 33 8.44 10.31 1.21
CA PRO A 33 8.91 9.29 2.15
C PRO A 33 10.41 9.02 2.06
N PHE A 34 10.96 8.99 0.84
CA PHE A 34 12.37 8.72 0.64
C PHE A 34 13.26 9.84 1.20
N ALA A 35 12.87 11.10 0.95
CA ALA A 35 13.54 12.26 1.53
C ALA A 35 13.41 12.30 3.07
N LEU A 36 12.25 11.95 3.62
CA LEU A 36 12.05 11.85 5.08
C LEU A 36 12.95 10.78 5.70
N ALA A 37 13.07 9.61 5.06
CA ALA A 37 13.91 8.52 5.53
C ALA A 37 15.41 8.84 5.48
N MET A 38 15.86 9.57 4.45
CA MET A 38 17.27 9.98 4.31
C MET A 38 17.63 11.18 5.20
N GLY A 39 16.70 12.11 5.41
CA GLY A 39 16.97 13.36 6.13
C GLY A 39 17.11 13.22 7.64
N GLY A 40 16.65 12.09 8.22
CA GLY A 40 16.80 11.83 9.66
C GLY A 40 16.08 12.84 10.56
N TYR A 41 15.03 13.50 10.06
CA TYR A 41 14.31 14.56 10.78
C TYR A 41 13.57 14.09 12.04
N PHE A 42 13.21 12.81 12.10
CA PHE A 42 12.46 12.20 13.21
C PHE A 42 13.14 10.92 13.70
N THR A 43 12.66 10.38 14.82
CA THR A 43 13.08 9.05 15.26
C THR A 43 12.77 7.99 14.19
N PRO A 44 13.52 6.87 14.15
CA PRO A 44 13.26 5.80 13.19
C PRO A 44 11.83 5.26 13.28
N ALA A 45 11.28 5.13 14.49
CA ALA A 45 9.92 4.65 14.71
C ALA A 45 8.87 5.62 14.16
N THR A 46 9.01 6.93 14.45
CA THR A 46 8.10 7.95 13.92
C THR A 46 8.17 8.03 12.39
N THR A 47 9.38 7.99 11.83
CA THR A 47 9.60 7.99 10.38
C THR A 47 8.93 6.77 9.74
N ALA A 48 9.09 5.58 10.32
CA ALA A 48 8.47 4.35 9.82
C ALA A 48 6.93 4.45 9.79
N VAL A 49 6.30 4.98 10.85
CA VAL A 49 4.84 5.17 10.89
C VAL A 49 4.37 6.12 9.79
N ILE A 50 5.07 7.25 9.60
CA ILE A 50 4.72 8.22 8.56
C ILE A 50 4.87 7.60 7.16
N VAL A 51 5.97 6.89 6.92
CA VAL A 51 6.22 6.21 5.63
C VAL A 51 5.17 5.15 5.36
N LEU A 52 4.77 4.36 6.36
CA LEU A 52 3.71 3.36 6.22
C LEU A 52 2.35 4.00 5.90
N ALA A 53 2.03 5.13 6.55
CA ALA A 53 0.80 5.87 6.24
C ALA A 53 0.80 6.39 4.80
N ILE A 54 1.91 6.97 4.33
CA ILE A 54 2.05 7.43 2.94
C ILE A 54 1.98 6.24 1.97
N ALA A 55 2.58 5.10 2.31
CA ALA A 55 2.51 3.89 1.49
C ALA A 55 1.06 3.37 1.33
N ALA A 56 0.24 3.46 2.38
CA ALA A 56 -1.18 3.12 2.27
C ALA A 56 -1.91 4.06 1.28
N VAL A 57 -1.65 5.37 1.33
CA VAL A 57 -2.20 6.33 0.36
C VAL A 57 -1.69 6.04 -1.07
N GLN A 58 -0.44 5.63 -1.22
CA GLN A 58 0.16 5.29 -2.50
C GLN A 58 -0.56 4.12 -3.20
N ILE A 59 -1.01 3.13 -2.42
CA ILE A 59 -1.84 2.03 -2.91
C ILE A 59 -3.15 2.58 -3.47
N LEU A 60 -3.83 3.47 -2.75
CA LEU A 60 -5.08 4.07 -3.21
C LEU A 60 -4.92 4.87 -4.51
N VAL A 61 -3.83 5.64 -4.63
CA VAL A 61 -3.50 6.38 -5.87
C VAL A 61 -3.34 5.41 -7.04
N HIS A 62 -2.65 4.28 -6.85
CA HIS A 62 -2.50 3.27 -7.91
C HIS A 62 -3.83 2.63 -8.32
N LEU A 63 -4.65 2.26 -7.34
CA LEU A 63 -5.94 1.65 -7.58
C LEU A 63 -6.90 2.59 -8.34
N ILE A 64 -6.89 3.89 -8.03
CA ILE A 64 -7.76 4.86 -8.67
C ILE A 64 -7.25 5.26 -10.06
N TYR A 65 -5.99 5.72 -10.18
CA TYR A 65 -5.51 6.35 -11.41
C TYR A 65 -4.97 5.35 -12.44
N PHE A 66 -4.31 4.27 -12.01
CA PHE A 66 -3.68 3.30 -12.91
C PHE A 66 -4.59 2.11 -13.19
N LEU A 67 -5.19 1.53 -12.16
CA LEU A 67 -6.13 0.43 -12.33
C LEU A 67 -7.52 0.90 -12.81
N HIS A 68 -7.73 2.22 -12.91
CA HIS A 68 -8.98 2.85 -13.37
C HIS A 68 -10.20 2.17 -12.75
N LEU A 69 -10.15 1.97 -11.42
CA LEU A 69 -11.31 1.44 -10.70
C LEU A 69 -12.46 2.42 -10.85
N ASP A 70 -13.37 2.10 -11.76
CA ASP A 70 -14.60 2.85 -11.93
C ASP A 70 -15.53 2.51 -10.75
N PRO A 71 -15.83 3.47 -9.85
CA PRO A 71 -16.80 3.27 -8.76
C PRO A 71 -18.22 3.01 -9.29
N LYS A 72 -18.42 3.16 -10.60
CA LYS A 72 -19.67 2.92 -11.34
C LYS A 72 -19.69 1.58 -12.08
N SER A 73 -18.57 0.86 -12.14
CA SER A 73 -18.50 -0.47 -12.77
C SER A 73 -19.38 -1.44 -11.98
N GLU A 74 -20.32 -2.07 -12.67
CA GLU A 74 -21.23 -3.08 -12.13
C GLU A 74 -21.95 -2.65 -10.84
N GLY A 75 -22.39 -1.39 -10.73
CA GLY A 75 -23.20 -0.96 -9.56
C GLY A 75 -22.49 -1.05 -8.21
N GLY A 76 -21.15 -1.08 -8.18
CA GLY A 76 -20.35 -1.11 -6.96
C GLY A 76 -19.87 -2.51 -6.53
N TRP A 77 -20.20 -3.57 -7.27
CA TRP A 77 -19.72 -4.93 -6.97
C TRP A 77 -18.20 -5.04 -6.99
N ASN A 78 -17.52 -4.36 -7.92
CA ASN A 78 -16.05 -4.33 -7.96
C ASN A 78 -15.43 -3.63 -6.74
N MET A 79 -16.07 -2.56 -6.25
CA MET A 79 -15.62 -1.86 -5.05
C MET A 79 -15.82 -2.71 -3.79
N LEU A 80 -16.94 -3.44 -3.70
CA LEU A 80 -17.16 -4.42 -2.62
C LEU A 80 -16.12 -5.53 -2.66
N ALA A 81 -15.83 -6.10 -3.84
CA ALA A 81 -14.81 -7.12 -4.01
C ALA A 81 -13.43 -6.61 -3.57
N LEU A 82 -13.06 -5.39 -3.94
CA LEU A 82 -11.78 -4.79 -3.56
C LEU A 82 -11.67 -4.57 -2.04
N VAL A 83 -12.70 -4.03 -1.40
CA VAL A 83 -12.71 -3.85 0.05
C VAL A 83 -12.63 -5.21 0.76
N PHE A 84 -13.37 -6.20 0.27
CA PHE A 84 -13.31 -7.57 0.80
C PHE A 84 -11.90 -8.17 0.69
N THR A 85 -11.26 -8.05 -0.48
CA THR A 85 -9.86 -8.47 -0.66
C THR A 85 -8.91 -7.71 0.25
N GLY A 86 -9.11 -6.40 0.42
CA GLY A 86 -8.32 -5.56 1.33
C GLY A 86 -8.42 -5.99 2.79
N ILE A 87 -9.63 -6.35 3.25
CA ILE A 87 -9.86 -6.89 4.59
C ILE A 87 -9.17 -8.24 4.77
N ILE A 88 -9.29 -9.15 3.79
CA ILE A 88 -8.57 -10.44 3.83
C ILE A 88 -7.07 -10.22 3.92
N LEU A 89 -6.51 -9.34 3.08
CA LEU A 89 -5.10 -8.97 3.12
C LEU A 89 -4.68 -8.45 4.50
N ALA A 90 -5.46 -7.56 5.10
CA ALA A 90 -5.17 -7.02 6.43
C ALA A 90 -5.17 -8.13 7.50
N ILE A 91 -6.16 -9.02 7.48
CA ILE A 91 -6.25 -10.16 8.41
C ILE A 91 -5.04 -11.09 8.23
N VAL A 92 -4.67 -11.43 7.00
CA VAL A 92 -3.54 -12.33 6.71
C VAL A 92 -2.21 -11.70 7.13
N LEU A 93 -1.97 -10.42 6.84
CA LEU A 93 -0.73 -9.74 7.21
C LEU A 93 -0.61 -9.56 8.72
N ILE A 94 -1.64 -9.04 9.38
CA ILE A 94 -1.63 -8.84 10.84
C ILE A 94 -1.57 -10.20 11.54
N GLY A 95 -2.38 -11.16 11.09
CA GLY A 95 -2.43 -12.51 11.63
C GLY A 95 -1.11 -13.25 11.47
N SER A 96 -0.45 -13.17 10.32
CA SER A 96 0.85 -13.82 10.11
C SER A 96 1.95 -13.25 11.00
N ILE A 97 2.04 -11.91 11.11
CA ILE A 97 3.00 -11.26 12.02
C ILE A 97 2.72 -11.67 13.47
N TRP A 98 1.45 -11.65 13.89
CA TRP A 98 1.05 -12.03 15.25
C TRP A 98 1.37 -13.49 15.55
N ILE A 99 1.03 -14.42 14.64
CA ILE A 99 1.31 -15.85 14.80
C ILE A 99 2.82 -16.07 14.93
N MET A 100 3.63 -15.47 14.05
CA MET A 100 5.08 -15.65 14.10
C MET A 100 5.69 -15.10 15.39
N TYR A 101 5.25 -13.92 15.85
CA TYR A 101 5.69 -13.34 17.12
C TYR A 101 5.26 -14.20 18.32
N HIS A 102 4.03 -14.71 18.30
CA HIS A 102 3.50 -15.57 19.36
C HIS A 102 4.22 -16.92 19.41
N LEU A 103 4.47 -17.54 18.26
CA LEU A 103 5.22 -18.79 18.18
C LEU A 103 6.66 -18.60 18.63
N ASP A 104 7.35 -17.53 18.21
CA ASP A 104 8.71 -17.23 18.68
C ASP A 104 8.74 -17.12 20.21
N THR A 105 7.84 -16.30 20.78
CA THR A 105 7.76 -16.10 22.24
C THR A 105 7.47 -17.39 23.01
N ASN A 106 6.63 -18.29 22.46
CA ASN A 106 6.21 -19.52 23.15
C ASN A 106 7.07 -20.75 22.81
N MET A 107 7.85 -20.70 21.73
CA MET A 107 8.72 -21.80 21.29
C MET A 107 10.19 -21.53 21.52
N MET A 108 10.61 -20.33 21.96
CA MET A 108 11.96 -20.09 22.48
C MET A 108 12.23 -21.05 23.66
N PRO A 109 13.02 -22.12 23.46
CA PRO A 109 13.38 -23.00 24.55
C PRO A 109 14.27 -22.21 25.49
N MET A 110 14.12 -22.44 26.80
CA MET A 110 15.15 -22.11 27.79
C MET A 110 16.52 -22.43 27.20
N TYR A 111 17.29 -21.39 26.87
CA TYR A 111 18.68 -21.53 26.46
C TYR A 111 19.36 -22.26 27.61
N MET A 112 19.76 -23.50 27.35
CA MET A 112 20.56 -24.29 28.27
C MET A 112 21.84 -23.50 28.50
N THR A 113 21.93 -22.81 29.64
CA THR A 113 23.13 -22.07 30.04
C THR A 113 24.33 -23.02 30.03
N PRO A 114 25.51 -22.64 29.49
CA PRO A 114 26.70 -23.51 29.42
C PRO A 114 27.13 -24.14 30.75
N ASP A 115 26.65 -23.62 31.87
CA ASP A 115 26.89 -24.13 33.21
C ASP A 115 26.18 -25.47 33.49
N ASN A 116 25.07 -25.75 32.80
CA ASN A 116 24.26 -26.96 33.00
C ASN A 116 24.78 -28.17 32.20
N VAL A 117 25.57 -27.96 31.14
CA VAL A 117 26.18 -29.05 30.35
C VAL A 117 27.48 -29.58 30.96
N ARG A 118 28.07 -28.83 31.89
CA ARG A 118 29.36 -29.16 32.53
C ARG A 118 29.24 -30.13 33.72
N ASN A 119 28.01 -30.44 34.14
CA ASN A 119 27.71 -31.23 35.32
C ASN A 119 26.85 -32.48 35.02
N LEU A 120 26.92 -32.97 33.78
CA LEU A 120 26.40 -34.29 33.41
C LEU A 120 27.27 -35.38 34.08
N PRO A 121 26.68 -36.39 34.75
CA PRO A 121 27.43 -37.46 35.41
C PRO A 121 28.21 -38.34 34.44
#